data_AF-A0AAV1VDI3-F1
#
_entry.id   AF-A0AAV1VDI3-F1
#
_cell.length_a   1.000
_cell.length_b   1.000
_cell.length_c   1.000
_cell.angle_alpha   90.00
_cell.angle_beta   90.00
_cell.angle_gamma   90.00
#
_symmetry.space_group_name_H-M   'P 1'
#
loop_
_entity.id
_entity.type
_entity.pdbx_description
1 polymer ?
#
loop_
_entity_poly.entity_id
_entity_poly.type
_entity_poly.pdbx_seq_one_letter_code
_entity_poly.pdbx_strand_id
1 'polypeptide(L)'
;MEFIDAPKIAQVEAMEELGPDPPKVAHLLCEVFSEMVFCHAFVHCDSHAGNIFVRRNPDPQVKRKEQLVLLDHGLYREFDRDFRKAYCDLWRAMLLRDSVLLDDCGRRLNIGEVTKYLPLLFTSRMINSKGRPDAAMSQSERKRLSGDLKTMHVSSVTDFLEQLPRDMLFILRTDNMIRALNKDLGGSTRDRFYVMGTFAVSGHSTFYSGTAEAGKGGIWTSVSYWWDHLNLIVRFHVVDYVLAAIQYVRGESTAKIERVGQ
;
A
#
# COMPACT_ATOMS: atom_id res chain seq x y z
N MET A 1 -14.18 -17.91 -19.28
CA MET A 1 -13.90 -16.46 -19.25
C MET A 1 -14.84 -15.79 -20.22
N GLU A 2 -15.43 -14.67 -19.81
CA GLU A 2 -16.11 -13.75 -20.73
C GLU A 2 -15.05 -13.06 -21.62
N PHE A 3 -15.41 -12.72 -22.86
CA PHE A 3 -14.53 -11.91 -23.72
C PHE A 3 -14.61 -10.45 -23.31
N ILE A 4 -13.45 -9.80 -23.16
CA ILE A 4 -13.37 -8.42 -22.70
C ILE A 4 -12.68 -7.59 -23.79
N ASP A 5 -13.45 -6.71 -24.42
CA ASP A 5 -12.94 -5.73 -25.38
C ASP A 5 -12.59 -4.44 -24.62
N ALA A 6 -11.31 -4.31 -24.27
CA ALA A 6 -10.78 -3.18 -23.51
C ALA A 6 -9.26 -3.05 -23.71
N PRO A 7 -8.71 -1.83 -23.66
CA PRO A 7 -7.27 -1.60 -23.73
C PRO A 7 -6.57 -2.16 -22.50
N LYS A 8 -5.30 -2.51 -22.68
CA LYS A 8 -4.39 -2.85 -21.58
C LYS A 8 -4.12 -1.61 -20.74
N ILE A 9 -3.84 -1.78 -19.45
CA ILE A 9 -3.53 -0.67 -18.54
C ILE A 9 -2.32 0.18 -18.96
N ALA A 10 -1.38 -0.39 -19.74
CA ALA A 10 -0.25 0.34 -20.31
C ALA A 10 -0.61 1.19 -21.54
N GLN A 11 -1.77 0.98 -22.17
CA GLN A 11 -2.22 1.73 -23.34
C GLN A 11 -3.00 2.97 -22.90
N VAL A 12 -2.28 3.93 -22.30
CA VAL A 12 -2.88 5.11 -21.65
C VAL A 12 -3.73 5.93 -22.61
N GLU A 13 -3.25 6.17 -23.83
CA GLU A 13 -3.95 6.95 -24.85
C GLU A 13 -5.29 6.29 -25.25
N ALA A 14 -5.26 4.99 -25.56
CA ALA A 14 -6.47 4.24 -25.92
C ALA A 14 -7.47 4.15 -24.76
N MET A 15 -6.98 4.10 -23.53
CA MET A 15 -7.82 4.12 -22.33
C MET A 15 -8.49 5.48 -22.15
N GLU A 16 -7.78 6.59 -22.34
CA GLU A 16 -8.34 7.95 -22.26
C GLU A 16 -9.44 8.17 -23.32
N GLU A 17 -9.21 7.70 -24.56
CA GLU A 17 -10.19 7.77 -25.65
C GLU A 17 -11.52 7.06 -25.32
N LEU A 18 -11.46 5.98 -24.52
CA LEU A 18 -12.63 5.23 -24.07
C LEU A 18 -13.27 5.81 -22.79
N GLY A 19 -12.65 6.84 -22.19
CA GLY A 19 -13.21 7.64 -21.10
C GLY A 19 -12.67 7.42 -19.69
N PRO A 20 -12.05 6.28 -19.30
CA PRO A 20 -11.35 6.17 -18.02
C PRO A 20 -10.22 7.19 -17.85
N ASP A 21 -10.11 7.75 -16.65
CA ASP A 21 -9.13 8.78 -16.27
C ASP A 21 -7.87 8.13 -15.65
N PRO A 22 -6.67 8.21 -16.27
CA PRO A 22 -5.50 7.43 -15.85
C PRO A 22 -5.10 7.60 -14.37
N PRO A 23 -5.07 8.83 -13.79
CA PRO A 23 -4.80 8.99 -12.36
C PRO A 23 -5.84 8.30 -11.45
N LYS A 24 -7.12 8.23 -11.85
CA LYS A 24 -8.13 7.48 -11.09
C LYS A 24 -7.97 5.98 -11.24
N VAL A 25 -7.54 5.52 -12.40
CA VAL A 25 -7.18 4.11 -12.64
C VAL A 25 -5.98 3.72 -11.78
N ALA A 26 -4.98 4.61 -11.62
CA ALA A 26 -3.86 4.39 -10.71
C ALA A 26 -4.31 4.26 -9.24
N HIS A 27 -5.23 5.12 -8.80
CA HIS A 27 -5.82 5.05 -7.48
C HIS A 27 -6.57 3.73 -7.27
N LEU A 28 -7.45 3.36 -8.21
CA LEU A 28 -8.20 2.10 -8.20
C LEU A 28 -7.28 0.88 -8.18
N LEU A 29 -6.19 0.90 -8.95
CA LEU A 29 -5.18 -0.15 -8.94
C LEU A 29 -4.58 -0.30 -7.54
N CYS A 30 -4.23 0.80 -6.88
CA CYS A 30 -3.72 0.76 -5.51
C CYS A 30 -4.78 0.20 -4.55
N GLU A 31 -6.04 0.60 -4.65
CA GLU A 31 -7.11 0.11 -3.78
C GLU A 31 -7.33 -1.39 -3.93
N VAL A 32 -7.50 -1.90 -5.15
CA VAL A 32 -7.77 -3.33 -5.41
C VAL A 32 -6.67 -4.22 -4.84
N PHE A 33 -5.41 -3.90 -5.11
CA PHE A 33 -4.30 -4.71 -4.62
C PHE A 33 -4.06 -4.53 -3.12
N SER A 34 -4.34 -3.35 -2.57
CA SER A 34 -4.29 -3.15 -1.11
C SER A 34 -5.36 -3.99 -0.42
N GLU A 35 -6.57 -4.04 -0.97
CA GLU A 35 -7.64 -4.87 -0.42
C GLU A 35 -7.30 -6.36 -0.44
N MET A 36 -6.77 -6.85 -1.57
CA MET A 36 -6.27 -8.22 -1.70
C MET A 36 -5.25 -8.57 -0.61
N VAL A 37 -4.28 -7.69 -0.37
CA VAL A 37 -3.19 -7.92 0.58
C VAL A 37 -3.66 -7.80 2.03
N PHE A 38 -4.30 -6.69 2.39
CA PHE A 38 -4.55 -6.33 3.79
C PHE A 38 -5.87 -6.90 4.34
N CYS A 39 -6.90 -7.03 3.49
CA CYS A 39 -8.23 -7.44 3.93
C CYS A 39 -8.47 -8.93 3.68
N HIS A 40 -8.06 -9.44 2.51
CA HIS A 40 -8.38 -10.80 2.08
C HIS A 40 -7.25 -11.81 2.26
N ALA A 41 -5.99 -11.35 2.36
CA ALA A 41 -4.80 -12.23 2.35
C ALA A 41 -4.67 -13.07 1.06
N PHE A 42 -5.35 -12.72 -0.02
CA PHE A 42 -5.38 -13.48 -1.27
C PHE A 42 -4.99 -12.57 -2.42
N VAL A 43 -3.76 -12.73 -2.91
CA VAL A 43 -3.10 -11.72 -3.76
C VAL A 43 -2.74 -12.31 -5.10
N HIS A 44 -3.09 -11.59 -6.16
CA HIS A 44 -2.60 -11.86 -7.50
C HIS A 44 -1.16 -11.34 -7.63
N CYS A 45 -0.19 -12.25 -7.73
CA CYS A 45 1.24 -11.90 -7.71
C CYS A 45 1.88 -11.72 -9.09
N ASP A 46 1.07 -11.66 -10.16
CA ASP A 46 1.54 -11.43 -11.53
C ASP A 46 0.70 -10.38 -12.27
N SER A 47 0.43 -9.29 -11.57
CA SER A 47 -0.37 -8.15 -12.03
C SER A 47 0.38 -7.22 -12.98
N HIS A 48 1.08 -7.79 -13.96
CA HIS A 48 1.83 -7.00 -14.94
C HIS A 48 0.88 -6.32 -15.91
N ALA A 49 1.34 -5.29 -16.61
CA ALA A 49 0.49 -4.50 -17.52
C ALA A 49 -0.28 -5.33 -18.57
N GLY A 50 0.26 -6.48 -18.98
CA GLY A 50 -0.41 -7.39 -19.91
C GLY A 50 -1.65 -8.10 -19.36
N ASN A 51 -1.79 -8.23 -18.03
CA ASN A 51 -2.85 -8.96 -17.34
C ASN A 51 -3.92 -8.05 -16.76
N ILE A 52 -3.87 -6.75 -17.05
CA ILE A 52 -4.82 -5.78 -16.53
C ILE A 52 -5.37 -4.99 -17.69
N PHE A 53 -6.67 -5.14 -17.93
CA PHE A 53 -7.39 -4.29 -18.86
C PHE A 53 -8.18 -3.23 -18.09
N VAL A 54 -8.45 -2.11 -18.75
CA VAL A 54 -9.19 -1.01 -18.16
C VAL A 54 -10.35 -0.65 -19.07
N ARG A 55 -11.56 -0.63 -18.51
CA ARG A 55 -12.74 -0.17 -19.22
C ARG A 55 -13.58 0.72 -18.34
N ARG A 56 -14.54 1.39 -18.98
CA ARG A 56 -15.63 2.01 -18.25
C ARG A 56 -16.55 0.91 -17.71
N ASN A 57 -17.03 1.08 -16.48
CA ASN A 57 -17.98 0.16 -15.90
C ASN A 57 -19.23 0.07 -16.80
N PRO A 58 -19.64 -1.15 -17.21
CA PRO A 58 -20.81 -1.32 -18.07
C PRO A 58 -22.12 -0.91 -17.40
N ASP A 59 -22.18 -0.91 -16.07
CA ASP A 59 -23.32 -0.40 -15.32
C ASP A 59 -23.24 1.14 -15.21
N PRO A 60 -24.17 1.91 -15.79
CA PRO A 60 -24.14 3.37 -15.71
C PRO A 60 -24.52 3.91 -14.32
N GLN A 61 -25.08 3.10 -13.43
CA GLN A 61 -25.55 3.53 -12.10
C GLN A 61 -24.43 3.51 -11.04
N VAL A 62 -23.34 2.78 -11.30
CA VAL A 62 -22.21 2.76 -10.37
C VAL A 62 -21.51 4.12 -10.34
N LYS A 63 -21.22 4.60 -9.13
CA LYS A 63 -20.50 5.86 -8.93
C LYS A 63 -19.09 5.82 -9.52
N ARG A 64 -18.40 4.68 -9.36
CA ARG A 64 -17.05 4.48 -9.88
C ARG A 64 -17.11 4.03 -11.35
N LYS A 65 -16.66 4.90 -12.23
CA LYS A 65 -16.76 4.70 -13.69
C LYS A 65 -15.62 3.84 -14.22
N GLU A 66 -14.48 3.82 -13.56
CA GLU A 66 -13.31 3.04 -13.94
C GLU A 66 -13.44 1.61 -13.41
N GLN A 67 -13.21 0.62 -14.28
CA GLN A 67 -13.21 -0.79 -13.92
C GLN A 67 -11.91 -1.44 -14.39
N LEU A 68 -11.24 -2.13 -13.46
CA LEU A 68 -10.12 -3.01 -13.76
C LEU A 68 -10.64 -4.41 -14.07
N VAL A 69 -10.08 -5.02 -15.10
CA VAL A 69 -10.30 -6.42 -15.43
C VAL A 69 -8.97 -7.14 -15.28
N LEU A 70 -8.88 -8.00 -14.29
CA LEU A 70 -7.71 -8.83 -14.03
C LEU A 70 -7.82 -10.11 -14.87
N LEU A 71 -6.78 -10.40 -15.62
CA LEU A 71 -6.61 -11.60 -16.42
C LEU A 71 -5.52 -12.46 -15.80
N ASP A 72 -5.34 -13.67 -16.35
CA ASP A 72 -4.33 -14.63 -15.93
C ASP A 72 -4.28 -14.85 -14.41
N HIS A 73 -5.20 -15.69 -13.95
CA HIS A 73 -5.27 -16.07 -12.56
C HIS A 73 -4.30 -17.20 -12.17
N GLY A 74 -3.22 -17.40 -12.93
CA GLY A 74 -2.28 -18.50 -12.74
C GLY A 74 -1.37 -18.37 -11.51
N LEU A 75 -1.14 -17.15 -11.01
CA LEU A 75 -0.28 -16.90 -9.85
C LEU A 75 -1.00 -16.10 -8.76
N TYR A 76 -1.60 -16.85 -7.83
CA TYR A 76 -2.11 -16.33 -6.56
C TYR A 76 -1.31 -16.85 -5.38
N ARG A 77 -1.24 -16.02 -4.34
CA ARG A 77 -0.75 -16.42 -3.02
C ARG A 77 -1.79 -16.11 -1.97
N GLU A 78 -2.04 -17.09 -1.12
CA GLU A 78 -2.78 -16.91 0.12
C GLU A 78 -1.78 -16.79 1.27
N PHE A 79 -1.95 -15.77 2.10
CA PHE A 79 -1.11 -15.54 3.27
C PHE A 79 -1.81 -16.00 4.53
N ASP A 80 -1.04 -16.57 5.45
CA ASP A 80 -1.58 -16.92 6.75
C ASP A 80 -1.97 -15.68 7.58
N ARG A 81 -2.79 -15.93 8.60
CA ARG A 81 -3.34 -14.90 9.47
C ARG A 81 -2.25 -14.10 10.19
N ASP A 82 -1.17 -14.74 10.59
CA ASP A 82 -0.11 -14.14 11.42
C ASP A 82 0.80 -13.25 10.60
N PHE A 83 1.15 -13.69 9.38
CA PHE A 83 1.84 -12.91 8.38
C PHE A 83 1.02 -11.70 7.96
N ARG A 84 -0.27 -11.87 7.61
CA ARG A 84 -1.14 -10.73 7.26
C ARG A 84 -1.20 -9.72 8.40
N LYS A 85 -1.36 -10.18 9.65
CA LYS A 85 -1.37 -9.29 10.80
C LYS A 85 -0.04 -8.54 10.94
N ALA A 86 1.09 -9.25 10.84
CA ALA A 86 2.42 -8.64 10.93
C ALA A 86 2.65 -7.62 9.81
N TYR A 87 2.14 -7.88 8.61
CA TYR A 87 2.21 -6.96 7.49
C TYR A 87 1.37 -5.71 7.70
N CYS A 88 0.13 -5.84 8.20
CA CYS A 88 -0.68 -4.66 8.58
C CYS A 88 -0.01 -3.84 9.69
N ASP A 89 0.55 -4.50 10.71
CA ASP A 89 1.30 -3.85 11.80
C ASP A 89 2.55 -3.12 11.27
N LEU A 90 3.25 -3.70 10.28
CA LEU A 90 4.40 -3.07 9.62
C LEU A 90 4.01 -1.76 8.94
N TRP A 91 2.88 -1.73 8.23
CA TRP A 91 2.37 -0.50 7.61
C TRP A 91 1.95 0.53 8.65
N ARG A 92 1.27 0.11 9.72
CA ARG A 92 0.95 0.99 10.85
C ARG A 92 2.21 1.57 11.50
N ALA A 93 3.27 0.77 11.67
CA ALA A 93 4.56 1.24 12.20
C ALA A 93 5.18 2.30 11.30
N MET A 94 5.16 2.11 9.97
CA MET A 94 5.66 3.09 9.01
C MET A 94 4.85 4.39 9.03
N LEU A 95 3.51 4.30 9.11
CA LEU A 95 2.61 5.44 9.14
C LEU A 95 2.76 6.28 10.42
N LEU A 96 2.83 5.60 11.57
CA LEU A 96 2.96 6.23 12.89
C LEU A 96 4.40 6.59 13.25
N ARG A 97 5.37 6.16 12.43
CA ARG A 97 6.80 6.23 12.72
C ARG A 97 7.15 5.57 14.06
N ASP A 98 6.49 4.45 14.35
CA ASP A 98 6.66 3.69 15.58
C ASP A 98 7.78 2.66 15.40
N SER A 99 8.97 2.98 15.92
CA SER A 99 10.13 2.09 15.83
C SER A 99 9.96 0.83 16.69
N VAL A 100 9.24 0.91 17.81
CA VAL A 100 9.03 -0.24 18.70
C VAL A 100 8.14 -1.26 18.03
N LEU A 101 7.06 -0.80 17.38
CA LEU A 101 6.20 -1.67 16.59
C LEU A 101 6.92 -2.22 15.36
N LEU A 102 7.78 -1.42 14.70
CA LEU A 102 8.58 -1.91 13.58
C LEU A 102 9.48 -3.09 14.02
N ASP A 103 10.17 -2.96 15.15
CA ASP A 103 11.05 -4.01 15.68
C ASP A 103 10.27 -5.28 16.07
N ASP A 104 9.05 -5.13 16.60
CA ASP A 104 8.14 -6.27 16.84
C ASP A 104 7.74 -6.98 15.54
N CYS A 105 7.40 -6.23 14.50
CA CYS A 105 7.10 -6.80 13.18
C CYS A 105 8.31 -7.56 12.63
N GLY A 106 9.50 -7.01 12.79
CA GLY A 106 10.76 -7.66 12.42
C GLY A 106 10.96 -9.03 13.06
N ARG A 107 10.72 -9.12 14.37
CA ARG A 107 10.78 -10.39 15.11
C ARG A 107 9.73 -11.37 14.62
N ARG A 108 8.48 -10.94 14.43
CA ARG A 108 7.36 -11.80 13.97
C ARG A 108 7.56 -12.31 12.55
N LEU A 109 8.21 -11.53 11.70
CA LEU A 109 8.54 -11.90 10.32
C LEU A 109 9.88 -12.65 10.21
N ASN A 110 10.61 -12.85 11.32
CA ASN A 110 11.94 -13.45 11.37
C ASN A 110 13.00 -12.71 10.53
N ILE A 111 12.93 -11.37 10.48
CA ILE A 111 13.79 -10.49 9.65
C ILE A 111 14.97 -9.91 10.46
N GLY A 112 15.09 -10.20 11.77
CA GLY A 112 16.28 -9.86 12.57
C GLY A 112 16.67 -8.37 12.53
N GLU A 113 17.97 -8.08 12.51
CA GLU A 113 18.51 -6.71 12.55
C GLU A 113 18.24 -5.89 11.28
N VAL A 114 17.88 -6.54 10.17
CA VAL A 114 17.63 -5.85 8.89
C VAL A 114 16.23 -5.23 8.82
N THR A 115 15.38 -5.49 9.83
CA THR A 115 14.03 -4.92 10.00
C THR A 115 14.00 -3.41 9.85
N LYS A 116 15.00 -2.70 10.42
CA LYS A 116 15.10 -1.23 10.33
C LYS A 116 15.19 -0.69 8.91
N TYR A 117 15.53 -1.54 7.93
CA TYR A 117 15.64 -1.21 6.51
C TYR A 117 14.41 -1.61 5.69
N LEU A 118 13.47 -2.39 6.23
CA LEU A 118 12.22 -2.72 5.55
C LEU A 118 11.49 -1.50 4.99
N PRO A 119 11.42 -0.34 5.69
CA PRO A 119 10.77 0.84 5.15
C PRO A 119 11.34 1.31 3.80
N LEU A 120 12.61 1.03 3.50
CA LEU A 120 13.24 1.39 2.23
C LEU A 120 12.64 0.64 1.04
N LEU A 121 12.20 -0.60 1.25
CA LEU A 121 11.59 -1.40 0.18
C LEU A 121 10.25 -0.81 -0.26
N PHE A 122 9.47 -0.28 0.68
CA PHE A 122 8.12 0.21 0.40
C PHE A 122 8.09 1.71 0.12
N THR A 123 8.83 2.49 0.89
CA THR A 123 8.77 3.96 0.85
C THR A 123 10.00 4.61 0.23
N SER A 124 11.03 3.82 -0.09
CA SER A 124 12.35 4.34 -0.47
C SER A 124 12.89 5.35 0.56
N ARG A 125 12.51 5.18 1.85
CA ARG A 125 12.92 6.00 2.98
C ARG A 125 13.03 5.19 4.26
N MET A 126 13.78 5.71 5.22
CA MET A 126 13.79 5.24 6.60
C MET A 126 12.64 5.86 7.40
N ILE A 127 12.14 5.18 8.44
CA ILE A 127 11.11 5.73 9.36
C ILE A 127 11.52 7.08 9.98
N ASN A 128 12.81 7.23 10.29
CA ASN A 128 13.35 8.44 10.93
C ASN A 128 13.68 9.57 9.96
N SER A 129 13.39 9.43 8.66
CA SER A 129 13.69 10.47 7.68
C SER A 129 12.84 11.72 7.96
N LYS A 130 13.51 12.88 8.13
CA LYS A 130 12.87 14.18 8.38
C LYS A 130 12.45 14.92 7.10
N GLY A 131 12.73 14.33 5.93
CA GLY A 131 12.43 14.94 4.62
C GLY A 131 10.94 14.90 4.26
N ARG A 132 10.55 15.73 3.28
CA ARG A 132 9.19 15.73 2.73
C ARG A 132 8.87 14.38 2.05
N PRO A 133 7.63 13.86 2.12
CA PRO A 133 7.22 12.57 1.53
C PRO A 133 7.33 12.47 0.00
N ASP A 134 7.57 13.57 -0.71
CA ASP A 134 7.74 13.68 -2.15
C ASP A 134 9.21 13.89 -2.59
N ALA A 135 10.13 14.20 -1.67
CA ALA A 135 11.52 14.50 -2.01
C ALA A 135 12.34 13.21 -2.27
N ALA A 136 13.35 13.25 -3.13
CA ALA A 136 14.31 12.15 -3.26
C ALA A 136 15.21 12.04 -2.01
N MET A 137 15.68 10.83 -1.67
CA MET A 137 16.70 10.64 -0.63
C MET A 137 17.97 11.43 -0.99
N SER A 138 18.53 12.12 0.01
CA SER A 138 19.78 12.86 -0.17
C SER A 138 20.97 11.92 -0.43
N GLN A 139 21.98 12.42 -1.16
CA GLN A 139 23.17 11.61 -1.47
C GLN A 139 23.95 11.21 -0.20
N SER A 140 23.94 12.06 0.84
CA SER A 140 24.56 11.77 2.14
C SER A 140 23.82 10.67 2.91
N GLU A 141 22.48 10.68 2.90
CA GLU A 141 21.64 9.66 3.50
C GLU A 141 21.83 8.30 2.79
N ARG A 142 21.91 8.30 1.45
CA ARG A 142 22.23 7.08 0.68
C ARG A 142 23.61 6.51 1.01
N LYS A 143 24.64 7.36 1.14
CA LYS A 143 26.00 6.91 1.51
C LYS A 143 26.05 6.32 2.91
N ARG A 144 25.39 6.95 3.89
CA ARG A 144 25.27 6.42 5.26
C ARG A 144 24.59 5.05 5.27
N LEU A 145 23.45 4.94 4.60
CA LEU A 145 22.70 3.70 4.47
C LEU A 145 23.55 2.57 3.86
N SER A 146 24.28 2.87 2.78
CA SER A 146 25.17 1.89 2.14
C SER A 146 26.32 1.46 3.06
N GLY A 147 26.85 2.36 3.90
CA GLY A 147 27.85 2.03 4.91
C GLY A 147 27.30 1.13 6.02
N ASP A 148 26.12 1.46 6.55
CA ASP A 148 25.51 0.67 7.62
C ASP A 148 25.18 -0.76 7.16
N LEU A 149 24.62 -0.93 5.96
CA LEU A 149 24.31 -2.25 5.39
C LEU A 149 25.55 -3.13 5.23
N LYS A 150 26.66 -2.54 4.76
CA LYS A 150 27.95 -3.24 4.65
C LYS A 150 28.49 -3.70 6.00
N THR A 151 28.24 -2.94 7.06
CA THR A 151 28.69 -3.27 8.42
C THR A 151 27.91 -4.45 9.00
N MET A 152 26.68 -4.66 8.52
CA MET A 152 25.79 -5.76 8.93
C MET A 152 25.96 -7.04 8.10
N HIS A 153 27.06 -7.17 7.36
CA HIS A 153 27.31 -8.29 6.42
C HIS A 153 26.23 -8.48 5.34
N VAL A 154 25.34 -7.50 5.15
CA VAL A 154 24.44 -7.42 4.00
C VAL A 154 25.24 -6.76 2.88
N SER A 155 26.05 -7.58 2.20
CA SER A 155 26.98 -7.11 1.18
C SER A 155 26.25 -6.69 -0.09
N SER A 156 25.09 -7.28 -0.33
CA SER A 156 24.25 -7.05 -1.50
C SER A 156 22.75 -6.94 -1.15
N VAL A 157 21.97 -6.38 -2.08
CA VAL A 157 20.50 -6.38 -2.01
C VAL A 157 19.97 -7.82 -2.02
N THR A 158 20.65 -8.75 -2.68
CA THR A 158 20.28 -10.16 -2.72
C THR A 158 20.33 -10.79 -1.33
N ASP A 159 21.41 -10.57 -0.57
CA ASP A 159 21.57 -11.09 0.80
C ASP A 159 20.48 -10.56 1.74
N PHE A 160 20.00 -9.34 1.49
CA PHE A 160 18.87 -8.76 2.22
C PHE A 160 17.55 -9.43 1.87
N LEU A 161 17.30 -9.65 0.57
CA LEU A 161 16.08 -10.31 0.10
C LEU A 161 16.02 -11.78 0.54
N GLU A 162 17.15 -12.47 0.63
CA GLU A 162 17.24 -13.86 1.12
C GLU A 162 16.79 -14.03 2.57
N GLN A 163 16.88 -12.97 3.38
CA GLN A 163 16.43 -12.99 4.78
C GLN A 163 14.92 -12.76 4.92
N LEU A 164 14.23 -12.37 3.86
CA LEU A 164 12.79 -12.08 3.91
C LEU A 164 11.97 -13.37 3.77
N PRO A 165 10.82 -13.46 4.46
CA PRO A 165 9.84 -14.51 4.21
C PRO A 165 9.47 -14.58 2.73
N ARG A 166 9.24 -15.79 2.22
CA ARG A 166 8.86 -15.99 0.80
C ARG A 166 7.64 -15.16 0.42
N ASP A 167 6.64 -15.07 1.29
CA ASP A 167 5.43 -14.29 1.05
C ASP A 167 5.71 -12.79 0.95
N MET A 168 6.70 -12.29 1.70
CA MET A 168 7.17 -10.91 1.57
C MET A 168 7.76 -10.66 0.18
N LEU A 169 8.51 -11.62 -0.39
CA LEU A 169 9.06 -11.47 -1.74
C LEU A 169 7.96 -11.35 -2.81
N PHE A 170 6.87 -12.12 -2.68
CA PHE A 170 5.71 -12.01 -3.57
C PHE A 170 5.02 -10.64 -3.44
N ILE A 171 4.85 -10.15 -2.21
CA ILE A 171 4.34 -8.80 -1.97
C ILE A 171 5.25 -7.75 -2.60
N LEU A 172 6.56 -7.84 -2.41
CA LEU A 172 7.52 -6.87 -2.94
C LEU A 172 7.51 -6.83 -4.48
N ARG A 173 7.43 -8.00 -5.12
CA ARG A 173 7.25 -8.06 -6.57
C ARG A 173 5.97 -7.34 -7.00
N THR A 174 4.85 -7.66 -6.35
CA THR A 174 3.53 -7.08 -6.64
C THR A 174 3.53 -5.56 -6.42
N ASP A 175 4.07 -5.08 -5.29
CA ASP A 175 4.20 -3.66 -4.96
C ASP A 175 5.03 -2.90 -5.99
N ASN A 176 6.15 -3.48 -6.44
CA ASN A 176 7.00 -2.87 -7.47
C ASN A 176 6.26 -2.74 -8.81
N MET A 177 5.46 -3.73 -9.18
CA MET A 177 4.65 -3.70 -10.40
C MET A 177 3.54 -2.64 -10.31
N ILE A 178 2.83 -2.58 -9.19
CA ILE A 178 1.83 -1.54 -8.91
C ILE A 178 2.47 -0.16 -8.90
N ARG A 179 3.66 -0.01 -8.30
CA ARG A 179 4.40 1.26 -8.27
C ARG A 179 4.77 1.73 -9.67
N ALA A 180 5.22 0.83 -10.54
CA ALA A 180 5.54 1.15 -11.93
C ALA A 180 4.28 1.61 -12.68
N LEU A 181 3.21 0.82 -12.64
CA LEU A 181 1.93 1.16 -13.28
C LEU A 181 1.34 2.48 -12.75
N ASN A 182 1.35 2.68 -11.43
CA ASN A 182 0.90 3.92 -10.80
C ASN A 182 1.67 5.13 -11.34
N LYS A 183 2.99 5.01 -11.53
CA LYS A 183 3.81 6.09 -12.10
C LYS A 183 3.43 6.36 -13.56
N ASP A 184 3.28 5.31 -14.36
CA ASP A 184 2.99 5.42 -15.80
C ASP A 184 1.59 6.02 -16.04
N LEU A 185 0.65 5.78 -15.13
CA LEU A 185 -0.71 6.34 -15.13
C LEU A 185 -0.81 7.76 -14.53
N GLY A 186 0.31 8.38 -14.13
CA GLY A 186 0.32 9.72 -13.53
C GLY A 186 -0.09 9.79 -12.04
N GLY A 187 -0.20 8.63 -11.37
CA GLY A 187 -0.44 8.54 -9.93
C GLY A 187 0.77 8.97 -9.10
N SER A 188 0.52 9.40 -7.85
CA SER A 188 1.58 9.90 -6.96
C SER A 188 2.02 8.85 -5.93
N THR A 189 3.31 8.83 -5.58
CA THR A 189 3.83 7.95 -4.51
C THR A 189 3.12 8.20 -3.17
N ARG A 190 2.75 9.46 -2.90
CA ARG A 190 2.05 9.83 -1.68
C ARG A 190 0.66 9.23 -1.63
N ASP A 191 -0.10 9.34 -2.71
CA ASP A 191 -1.45 8.79 -2.81
C ASP A 191 -1.45 7.26 -2.65
N ARG A 192 -0.56 6.56 -3.37
CA ARG A 192 -0.36 5.12 -3.20
C ARG A 192 -0.07 4.73 -1.75
N PHE A 193 0.88 5.41 -1.10
CA PHE A 193 1.23 5.13 0.29
C PHE A 193 0.06 5.39 1.25
N TYR A 194 -0.73 6.44 0.99
CA TYR A 194 -1.93 6.75 1.73
C TYR A 194 -2.99 5.65 1.58
N VAL A 195 -3.33 5.26 0.35
CA VAL A 195 -4.30 4.20 0.05
C VAL A 195 -3.90 2.89 0.73
N MET A 196 -2.66 2.44 0.52
CA MET A 196 -2.15 1.22 1.14
C MET A 196 -2.21 1.30 2.66
N GLY A 197 -1.89 2.46 3.24
CA GLY A 197 -2.01 2.70 4.67
C GLY A 197 -3.45 2.59 5.20
N THR A 198 -4.42 3.18 4.49
CA THR A 198 -5.85 3.11 4.85
C THR A 198 -6.36 1.67 4.83
N PHE A 199 -5.99 0.88 3.81
CA PHE A 199 -6.35 -0.53 3.75
C PHE A 199 -5.61 -1.38 4.80
N ALA A 200 -4.35 -1.07 5.11
CA ALA A 200 -3.63 -1.74 6.20
C ALA A 200 -4.34 -1.55 7.55
N VAL A 201 -4.81 -0.33 7.82
CA VAL A 201 -5.55 0.00 9.04
C VAL A 201 -6.93 -0.67 9.08
N SER A 202 -7.61 -0.72 7.94
CA SER A 202 -8.90 -1.40 7.79
C SER A 202 -8.77 -2.92 7.94
N GLY A 203 -7.80 -3.54 7.25
CA GLY A 203 -7.49 -4.96 7.39
C GLY A 203 -7.07 -5.32 8.81
N HIS A 204 -6.33 -4.45 9.50
CA HIS A 204 -5.91 -4.66 10.88
C HIS A 204 -7.08 -4.69 11.89
N SER A 205 -8.14 -3.90 11.67
CA SER A 205 -9.29 -3.84 12.60
C SER A 205 -10.05 -5.17 12.68
N THR A 206 -9.98 -5.99 11.62
CA THR A 206 -10.61 -7.32 11.59
C THR A 206 -10.05 -8.26 12.67
N PHE A 207 -8.79 -8.09 13.08
CA PHE A 207 -8.17 -8.95 14.11
C PHE A 207 -8.64 -8.61 15.53
N TYR A 208 -9.10 -7.38 15.76
CA TYR A 208 -9.50 -6.90 17.09
C TYR A 208 -11.01 -6.89 17.29
N SER A 209 -11.77 -6.85 16.21
CA SER A 209 -13.23 -6.98 16.23
C SER A 209 -13.67 -8.34 16.80
N GLY A 210 -12.87 -9.39 16.62
CA GLY A 210 -13.11 -10.72 17.21
C GLY A 210 -12.57 -10.91 18.64
N THR A 211 -11.66 -10.05 19.13
CA THR A 211 -11.08 -10.18 20.49
C THR A 211 -11.93 -9.53 21.58
N ALA A 212 -12.96 -8.75 21.22
CA ALA A 212 -13.90 -8.16 22.18
C ALA A 212 -14.70 -9.21 22.98
N GLU A 213 -14.72 -10.47 22.52
CA GLU A 213 -15.34 -11.60 23.22
C GLU A 213 -14.45 -12.16 24.37
N ALA A 214 -13.17 -11.77 24.46
CA ALA A 214 -12.19 -12.36 25.39
C ALA A 214 -11.90 -11.47 26.63
N GLY A 215 -12.84 -11.41 27.58
CA GLY A 215 -12.60 -11.04 28.99
C GLY A 215 -12.22 -9.58 29.31
N LYS A 216 -12.12 -9.25 30.61
CA LYS A 216 -11.89 -7.87 31.11
C LYS A 216 -10.58 -7.23 30.65
N GLY A 217 -9.54 -8.02 30.40
CA GLY A 217 -8.27 -7.54 29.83
C GLY A 217 -8.38 -7.21 28.34
N GLY A 218 -9.22 -7.96 27.60
CA GLY A 218 -9.49 -7.74 26.17
C GLY A 218 -10.26 -6.45 25.88
N ILE A 219 -11.06 -5.98 26.84
CA ILE A 219 -11.84 -4.73 26.69
C ILE A 219 -10.90 -3.52 26.64
N TRP A 220 -9.96 -3.39 27.57
CA TRP A 220 -9.04 -2.25 27.61
C TRP A 220 -8.10 -2.21 26.40
N THR A 221 -7.61 -3.37 25.96
CA THR A 221 -6.81 -3.47 24.73
C THR A 221 -7.63 -3.11 23.50
N SER A 222 -8.91 -3.49 23.46
CA SER A 222 -9.81 -3.14 22.36
C SER A 222 -10.13 -1.64 22.35
N VAL A 223 -10.40 -1.03 23.51
CA VAL A 223 -10.67 0.42 23.61
C VAL A 223 -9.45 1.23 23.19
N SER A 224 -8.26 0.88 23.70
CA SER A 224 -7.02 1.55 23.30
C SER A 224 -6.77 1.40 21.80
N TYR A 225 -7.03 0.21 21.25
CA TYR A 225 -6.90 -0.05 19.81
C TYR A 225 -7.85 0.83 18.99
N TRP A 226 -9.14 0.87 19.34
CA TRP A 226 -10.12 1.67 18.63
C TRP A 226 -9.86 3.17 18.74
N TRP A 227 -9.30 3.62 19.87
CA TRP A 227 -8.82 4.99 20.01
C TRP A 227 -7.67 5.30 19.04
N ASP A 228 -6.64 4.45 18.99
CA ASP A 228 -5.52 4.60 18.06
C ASP A 228 -5.97 4.53 16.60
N HIS A 229 -6.90 3.62 16.30
CA HIS A 229 -7.52 3.45 14.99
C HIS A 229 -8.30 4.72 14.58
N LEU A 230 -9.14 5.25 15.47
CA LEU A 230 -9.86 6.50 15.25
C LEU A 230 -8.89 7.66 15.03
N ASN A 231 -7.86 7.79 15.87
CA ASN A 231 -6.84 8.83 15.74
C ASN A 231 -6.12 8.74 14.38
N LEU A 232 -5.80 7.52 13.93
CA LEU A 232 -5.17 7.30 12.63
C LEU A 232 -6.09 7.64 11.46
N ILE A 233 -7.38 7.26 11.53
CA ILE A 233 -8.41 7.67 10.55
C ILE A 233 -8.57 9.19 10.52
N VAL A 234 -8.63 9.83 11.68
CA VAL A 234 -8.73 11.30 11.76
C VAL A 234 -7.50 11.96 11.15
N ARG A 235 -6.29 11.46 11.45
CA ARG A 235 -5.05 11.96 10.82
C ARG A 235 -5.09 11.82 9.31
N PHE A 236 -5.57 10.68 8.80
CA PHE A 236 -5.74 10.47 7.37
C PHE A 236 -6.71 11.49 6.75
N HIS A 237 -7.89 11.70 7.36
CA HIS A 237 -8.83 12.72 6.88
C HIS A 237 -8.31 14.15 6.97
N VAL A 238 -7.55 14.49 8.02
CA VAL A 238 -6.91 15.80 8.15
C VAL A 238 -5.87 15.99 7.05
N VAL A 239 -5.06 14.98 6.78
CA VAL A 239 -4.10 14.99 5.67
C VAL A 239 -4.85 15.20 4.35
N ASP A 240 -5.87 14.40 4.03
CA ASP A 240 -6.68 14.58 2.82
C ASP A 240 -7.24 15.98 2.68
N TYR A 241 -7.81 16.53 3.76
CA TYR A 241 -8.39 17.86 3.76
C TYR A 241 -7.34 18.96 3.50
N VAL A 242 -6.19 18.87 4.18
CA VAL A 242 -5.08 19.81 3.98
C VAL A 242 -4.56 19.73 2.55
N LEU A 243 -4.47 18.52 1.98
CA LEU A 243 -4.01 18.32 0.62
C LEU A 243 -4.99 18.86 -0.41
N ALA A 244 -6.28 18.61 -0.23
CA ALA A 244 -7.34 19.19 -1.06
C ALA A 244 -7.32 20.73 -0.99
N ALA A 245 -7.09 21.30 0.20
CA ALA A 245 -6.95 22.74 0.38
C ALA A 245 -5.70 23.31 -0.33
N ILE A 246 -4.56 22.62 -0.25
CA ILE A 246 -3.33 23.03 -0.96
C ILE A 246 -3.53 22.97 -2.48
N GLN A 247 -4.16 21.90 -3.00
CA GLN A 247 -4.47 21.77 -4.42
C GLN A 247 -5.42 22.87 -4.91
N TYR A 248 -6.46 23.16 -4.12
CA TYR A 248 -7.38 24.27 -4.39
C TYR A 248 -6.67 25.63 -4.44
N VAL A 249 -5.78 25.91 -3.49
CA VAL A 249 -4.99 27.17 -3.46
C VAL A 249 -4.00 27.25 -4.63
N ARG A 250 -3.50 26.12 -5.14
CA ARG A 250 -2.57 26.06 -6.28
C ARG A 250 -3.24 26.08 -7.65
N GLY A 251 -4.57 26.05 -7.71
CA GLY A 251 -5.30 25.99 -8.98
C GLY A 251 -5.13 24.67 -9.73
N GLU A 252 -4.61 23.63 -9.07
CA GLU A 252 -4.57 22.27 -9.61
C GLU A 252 -5.98 21.69 -9.53
N SER A 253 -6.45 21.05 -10.62
CA SER A 253 -7.76 20.40 -10.65
C SER A 253 -7.91 19.51 -9.43
N THR A 254 -8.87 19.83 -8.56
CA THR A 254 -9.22 18.98 -7.43
C THR A 254 -9.58 17.62 -8.01
N ALA A 255 -8.75 16.61 -7.81
CA ALA A 255 -9.20 15.24 -7.87
C ALA A 255 -10.28 15.15 -6.79
N LYS A 256 -11.55 15.37 -7.18
CA LYS A 256 -12.71 15.14 -6.34
C LYS A 256 -12.69 13.64 -6.05
N ILE A 257 -11.99 13.26 -4.99
CA ILE A 257 -12.17 11.98 -4.33
C ILE A 257 -13.56 12.10 -3.69
N GLU A 258 -14.58 11.79 -4.48
CA GLU A 258 -15.91 11.57 -3.95
C GLU A 258 -15.80 10.43 -2.94
N ARG A 259 -16.09 10.76 -1.68
CA ARG A 259 -16.08 9.83 -0.55
C ARG A 259 -16.93 8.61 -0.89
N VAL A 260 -16.31 7.44 -0.96
CA VAL A 260 -17.02 6.16 -0.88
C VAL A 260 -17.16 5.84 0.61
N GLY A 261 -18.39 5.90 1.12
CA GLY A 261 -18.70 5.59 2.52
C GLY A 261 -19.69 6.56 3.18
N GLN A 262 -20.94 6.50 2.73
CA GLN A 262 -22.10 6.54 3.63
C GLN A 262 -22.85 5.23 3.41
#